data_AF-A0A928IQQ1-F1
#
_entry.id   AF-A0A928IQQ1-F1
#
_cell.length_a   1.000
_cell.length_b   1.000
_cell.length_c   1.000
_cell.angle_alpha   90.00
_cell.angle_beta   90.00
_cell.angle_gamma   90.00
#
_symmetry.space_group_name_H-M   'P 1'
#
loop_
_entity.id
_entity.type
_entity.pdbx_description
1 polymer ?
#
loop_
_entity_poly.entity_id
_entity_poly.type
_entity_poly.pdbx_seq_one_letter_code
_entity_poly.pdbx_strand_id
1 'polypeptide(L)'
;MLTNYNGTSISYDAIGNPSNWRNAAAIEWSGRQLSNFGHNDGTITGYSYNADGIRTKKTVYDTGGSVVSRTNYTLDGNKIVAESRNGTNIYYLYDDKGAIMGISYGYDTYT
;
A
#
# COMPACT_ATOMS: atom_id res chain seq x y z
N MET A 1 12.35 1.21 -18.40
CA MET A 1 12.31 0.27 -17.25
C MET A 1 13.53 0.55 -16.38
N LEU A 2 13.40 0.61 -15.06
CA LEU A 2 14.51 0.96 -14.16
C LEU A 2 15.34 -0.29 -13.86
N THR A 3 16.49 -0.46 -14.49
CA THR A 3 17.26 -1.71 -14.40
C THR A 3 18.33 -1.72 -13.32
N ASN A 4 18.66 -0.56 -12.74
CA ASN A 4 19.57 -0.45 -11.61
C ASN A 4 19.19 0.76 -10.75
N TYR A 5 19.32 0.62 -9.43
CA TYR A 5 19.19 1.71 -8.49
C TYR A 5 20.19 1.53 -7.34
N ASN A 6 21.06 2.52 -7.11
CA ASN A 6 22.07 2.49 -6.06
C ASN A 6 22.88 1.18 -6.00
N GLY A 7 23.28 0.65 -7.16
CA GLY A 7 24.07 -0.59 -7.24
C GLY A 7 23.25 -1.88 -7.14
N THR A 8 21.94 -1.80 -6.86
CA THR A 8 21.04 -2.96 -6.95
C THR A 8 20.51 -3.08 -8.37
N SER A 9 20.91 -4.13 -9.09
CA SER A 9 20.28 -4.51 -10.36
C SER A 9 18.86 -5.01 -10.12
N ILE A 10 17.93 -4.60 -10.99
CA ILE A 10 16.49 -4.91 -10.87
C ILE A 10 16.09 -5.77 -12.06
N SER A 11 15.59 -6.96 -11.74
CA SER A 11 15.03 -7.91 -12.71
C SER A 11 13.51 -7.82 -12.73
N TYR A 12 12.91 -8.30 -13.82
CA TYR A 12 11.50 -8.14 -14.11
C TYR A 12 10.89 -9.43 -14.63
N ASP A 13 9.62 -9.67 -14.30
CA ASP A 13 8.82 -10.72 -14.94
C ASP A 13 8.39 -10.32 -16.37
N ALA A 14 7.69 -11.22 -17.05
CA ALA A 14 7.25 -11.04 -18.44
C ALA A 14 6.27 -9.86 -18.66
N ILE A 15 5.61 -9.37 -17.60
CA ILE A 15 4.66 -8.25 -17.66
C ILE A 15 5.22 -6.98 -17.01
N GLY A 16 6.52 -6.97 -16.71
CA GLY A 16 7.27 -5.82 -16.24
C GLY A 16 7.11 -5.50 -14.76
N ASN A 17 6.71 -6.46 -13.92
CA ASN A 17 6.80 -6.30 -12.47
C ASN A 17 8.21 -6.60 -11.99
N PRO A 18 8.79 -5.82 -11.07
CA PRO A 18 10.10 -6.11 -10.53
C PRO A 18 10.06 -7.37 -9.65
N SER A 19 10.98 -8.30 -9.88
CA SER A 19 11.14 -9.51 -9.06
C SER A 19 12.01 -9.26 -7.81
N ASN A 20 12.70 -8.12 -7.76
CA ASN A 20 13.50 -7.70 -6.62
C ASN A 20 13.51 -6.17 -6.52
N TRP A 21 13.71 -5.66 -5.30
CA TRP A 21 13.77 -4.22 -5.06
C TRP A 21 14.63 -3.95 -3.83
N ARG A 22 15.75 -3.25 -4.02
CA ARG A 22 16.69 -2.91 -2.95
C ARG A 22 16.97 -4.12 -2.03
N ASN A 23 16.48 -4.03 -0.81
CA ASN A 23 16.66 -4.94 0.30
C ASN A 23 15.29 -5.49 0.70
N ALA A 24 14.48 -5.92 -0.28
CA ALA A 24 13.26 -6.67 -0.03
C ALA A 24 13.62 -8.15 0.08
N ALA A 25 13.09 -8.84 1.08
CA ALA A 25 13.23 -10.29 1.22
C ALA A 25 12.37 -11.03 0.18
N ALA A 26 11.20 -10.48 -0.15
CA ALA A 26 10.29 -11.04 -1.15
C ALA A 26 9.41 -9.95 -1.78
N ILE A 27 9.03 -10.13 -3.04
CA ILE A 27 8.05 -9.28 -3.74
C ILE A 27 7.14 -10.20 -4.54
N GLU A 28 5.87 -10.23 -4.18
CA GLU A 28 4.89 -11.12 -4.79
C GLU A 28 3.78 -10.32 -5.47
N TRP A 29 3.39 -10.75 -6.65
CA TRP A 29 2.42 -10.07 -7.49
C TRP A 29 1.27 -11.01 -7.85
N SER A 30 0.06 -10.45 -7.89
CA SER A 30 -1.11 -11.04 -8.54
C SER A 30 -1.44 -10.19 -9.78
N GLY A 31 -1.07 -10.67 -10.96
CA GLY A 31 -1.07 -9.85 -12.17
C GLY A 31 -0.16 -8.62 -11.99
N ARG A 32 -0.71 -7.41 -12.06
CA ARG A 32 0.04 -6.15 -11.82
C ARG A 32 -0.17 -5.57 -10.42
N GLN A 33 -0.81 -6.31 -9.52
CA GLN A 33 -1.08 -5.89 -8.15
C GLN A 33 -0.09 -6.54 -7.20
N LEU A 34 0.67 -5.75 -6.45
CA LEU A 34 1.56 -6.27 -5.41
C LEU A 34 0.72 -6.92 -4.31
N SER A 35 0.82 -8.23 -4.12
CA SER A 35 0.08 -8.96 -3.09
C SER A 35 0.81 -8.97 -1.75
N ASN A 36 2.12 -9.24 -1.76
CA ASN A 36 2.96 -9.25 -0.56
C ASN A 36 4.31 -8.59 -0.79
N PHE A 37 4.82 -7.94 0.24
CA PHE A 37 6.17 -7.42 0.33
C PHE A 37 6.83 -7.93 1.60
N GLY A 38 7.88 -8.72 1.45
CA GLY A 38 8.71 -9.21 2.54
C GLY A 38 9.82 -8.22 2.87
N HIS A 39 9.90 -7.81 4.12
CA HIS A 39 10.95 -6.93 4.64
C HIS A 39 12.11 -7.77 5.18
N ASN A 40 13.30 -7.17 5.24
CA ASN A 40 14.50 -7.87 5.72
C ASN A 40 14.50 -8.24 7.19
N ASP A 41 13.70 -7.56 7.99
CA ASP A 41 13.47 -7.91 9.39
C ASP A 41 12.55 -9.14 9.55
N GLY A 42 12.11 -9.72 8.43
CA GLY A 42 11.24 -10.89 8.37
C GLY A 42 9.75 -10.54 8.48
N THR A 43 9.38 -9.27 8.67
CA THR A 43 7.97 -8.86 8.62
C THR A 43 7.44 -8.91 7.20
N ILE A 44 6.13 -9.08 7.05
CA ILE A 44 5.46 -9.14 5.76
C ILE A 44 4.37 -8.07 5.72
N THR A 45 4.27 -7.35 4.61
CA THR A 45 3.12 -6.48 4.33
C THR A 45 2.29 -7.06 3.19
N GLY A 46 1.06 -7.45 3.50
CA GLY A 46 0.08 -7.91 2.51
C GLY A 46 -0.88 -6.79 2.08
N TYR A 47 -1.35 -6.87 0.83
CA TYR A 47 -2.26 -5.89 0.24
C TYR A 47 -3.46 -6.58 -0.42
N SER A 48 -4.63 -5.94 -0.35
CA SER A 48 -5.84 -6.37 -1.05
C SER A 48 -6.40 -5.22 -1.89
N TYR A 49 -7.08 -5.56 -2.98
CA TYR A 49 -7.60 -4.60 -3.96
C TYR A 49 -9.05 -4.94 -4.29
N ASN A 50 -9.83 -3.95 -4.74
CA ASN A 50 -11.14 -4.17 -5.35
C ASN A 50 -11.00 -4.61 -6.82
N ALA A 51 -12.13 -4.84 -7.49
CA ALA A 51 -12.17 -5.26 -8.90
C ALA A 51 -11.52 -4.23 -9.86
N ASP A 52 -11.58 -2.94 -9.51
CA ASP A 52 -10.95 -1.85 -10.28
C ASP A 52 -9.45 -1.70 -10.00
N GLY A 53 -8.90 -2.53 -9.12
CA GLY A 53 -7.48 -2.53 -8.75
C GLY A 53 -7.08 -1.44 -7.76
N ILE A 54 -8.03 -0.82 -7.08
CA ILE A 54 -7.78 0.14 -6.00
C ILE A 54 -7.55 -0.63 -4.70
N ARG A 55 -6.51 -0.26 -3.96
CA ARG A 55 -6.15 -0.92 -2.71
C ARG A 55 -7.19 -0.67 -1.63
N THR A 56 -7.73 -1.75 -1.04
CA THR A 56 -8.78 -1.73 -0.01
C THR A 56 -8.26 -2.10 1.38
N LYS A 57 -7.11 -2.79 1.46
CA LYS A 57 -6.51 -3.19 2.73
C LYS A 57 -4.99 -3.29 2.65
N LYS A 58 -4.33 -2.94 3.75
CA LYS A 58 -2.92 -3.23 4.05
C LYS A 58 -2.86 -3.95 5.40
N THR A 59 -2.15 -5.06 5.48
CA THR A 59 -1.93 -5.81 6.73
C THR A 59 -0.44 -6.01 6.92
N VAL A 60 0.07 -5.70 8.10
CA VAL A 60 1.45 -6.03 8.49
C VAL A 60 1.41 -7.25 9.41
N TYR A 61 2.25 -8.21 9.09
CA TYR A 61 2.46 -9.43 9.85
C TYR A 61 3.87 -9.41 10.47
N ASP A 62 3.98 -9.81 11.72
CA ASP A 62 5.28 -10.07 12.34
C ASP A 62 5.93 -11.34 11.77
N THR A 63 7.14 -11.63 12.25
CA THR A 63 7.92 -12.81 11.85
C THR A 63 7.26 -14.14 12.21
N GLY A 64 6.31 -14.14 13.16
CA GLY A 64 5.50 -15.30 13.53
C GLY A 64 4.22 -15.44 12.70
N GLY A 65 3.97 -14.54 11.74
CA GLY A 65 2.77 -14.53 10.92
C GLY A 65 1.54 -13.94 11.61
N SER A 66 1.70 -13.32 12.78
CA SER A 66 0.60 -12.67 13.49
C SER A 66 0.39 -11.25 12.96
N VAL A 67 -0.87 -10.83 12.89
CA VAL A 67 -1.19 -9.47 12.42
C VAL A 67 -0.85 -8.45 13.50
N VAL A 68 0.05 -7.52 13.17
CA VAL A 68 0.46 -6.42 14.07
C VAL A 68 -0.19 -5.09 13.72
N SER A 69 -0.60 -4.90 12.45
CA SER A 69 -1.39 -3.73 12.08
C SER A 69 -2.28 -3.98 10.87
N ARG A 70 -3.41 -3.27 10.83
CA ARG A 70 -4.30 -3.20 9.67
C ARG A 70 -4.62 -1.76 9.33
N THR A 71 -4.58 -1.47 8.04
CA THR A 71 -5.17 -0.28 7.44
C THR A 71 -6.26 -0.71 6.48
N ASN A 72 -7.49 -0.28 6.72
CA ASN A 72 -8.61 -0.48 5.79
C ASN A 72 -8.92 0.84 5.10
N TYR A 73 -9.18 0.79 3.79
CA TYR A 73 -9.48 1.98 2.99
C TYR A 73 -10.95 2.00 2.61
N THR A 74 -11.59 3.16 2.79
CA THR A 74 -12.97 3.45 2.37
C THR A 74 -12.93 4.23 1.06
N LEU A 75 -13.78 3.85 0.12
CA LEU A 75 -13.81 4.44 -1.22
C LEU A 75 -15.10 5.20 -1.50
N ASP A 76 -14.99 6.26 -2.29
CA ASP A 76 -16.07 6.92 -3.03
C ASP A 76 -15.72 6.89 -4.52
N GLY A 77 -16.41 6.05 -5.29
CA GLY A 77 -16.01 5.66 -6.63
C GLY A 77 -14.55 5.16 -6.65
N ASN A 78 -13.69 5.86 -7.40
CA ASN A 78 -12.28 5.50 -7.54
C ASN A 78 -11.35 6.24 -6.57
N LYS A 79 -11.89 7.00 -5.61
CA LYS A 79 -11.10 7.76 -4.63
C LYS A 79 -11.13 7.05 -3.28
N ILE A 80 -9.98 7.00 -2.62
CA ILE A 80 -9.93 6.63 -1.20
C ILE A 80 -10.29 7.89 -0.40
N VAL A 81 -11.40 7.85 0.33
CA VAL A 81 -11.89 9.00 1.12
C VAL A 81 -11.57 8.89 2.60
N ALA A 82 -11.24 7.68 3.07
CA ALA A 82 -10.79 7.48 4.43
C ALA A 82 -9.89 6.26 4.56
N GLU A 83 -9.10 6.23 5.62
CA GLU A 83 -8.41 5.04 6.08
C GLU A 83 -8.62 4.85 7.59
N SER A 84 -8.79 3.59 8.01
CA SER A 84 -8.81 3.20 9.42
C SER A 84 -7.53 2.44 9.75
N ARG A 85 -6.66 3.05 10.55
CA ARG A 85 -5.38 2.50 11.01
C ARG A 85 -5.54 2.04 12.44
N ASN A 86 -5.67 0.73 12.66
CA ASN A 86 -5.83 0.14 13.99
C ASN A 86 -6.95 0.80 14.84
N GLY A 87 -8.06 1.20 14.20
CA GLY A 87 -9.19 1.86 14.86
C GLY A 87 -9.15 3.39 14.83
N THR A 88 -8.01 3.99 14.46
CA THR A 88 -7.91 5.44 14.25
C THR A 88 -8.28 5.79 12.81
N ASN A 89 -9.25 6.68 12.63
CA ASN A 89 -9.72 7.08 11.31
C ASN A 89 -9.07 8.38 10.84
N ILE A 90 -8.66 8.38 9.58
CA ILE A 90 -8.15 9.53 8.85
C ILE A 90 -9.07 9.74 7.65
N TYR A 91 -9.55 10.96 7.45
CA TYR A 91 -10.39 11.32 6.31
C TYR A 91 -9.63 12.24 5.36
N TYR A 92 -9.71 11.95 4.06
CA TYR A 92 -9.13 12.77 3.02
C TYR A 92 -10.19 13.75 2.50
N LEU A 93 -9.88 15.04 2.56
CA LEU A 93 -10.77 16.10 2.12
C LEU A 93 -10.41 16.47 0.69
N TYR A 94 -11.41 16.50 -0.18
CA TYR A 94 -11.25 16.80 -1.59
C TYR A 94 -11.98 18.09 -1.97
N ASP A 95 -11.40 18.86 -2.89
CA ASP A 95 -12.13 19.96 -3.55
C ASP A 95 -13.17 19.41 -4.54
N ASP A 96 -13.93 20.33 -5.12
CA ASP A 96 -14.92 20.07 -6.17
C ASP A 96 -14.30 19.49 -7.46
N LYS A 97 -13.00 19.70 -7.67
CA LYS A 97 -12.22 19.16 -8.80
C LYS A 97 -11.61 17.79 -8.47
N GLY A 98 -11.75 17.30 -7.24
CA GLY A 98 -11.22 16.04 -6.77
C GLY A 98 -9.74 16.04 -6.40
N ALA A 99 -9.11 17.20 -6.19
CA ALA A 99 -7.78 17.32 -5.62
C ALA A 99 -7.84 17.25 -4.08
N ILE A 100 -6.78 16.72 -3.46
CA ILE A 100 -6.67 16.69 -2.00
C ILE A 100 -6.46 18.12 -1.50
N MET A 101 -7.37 18.58 -0.64
CA MET A 101 -7.28 19.87 0.07
C MET A 101 -6.83 19.73 1.52
N GLY A 102 -6.88 18.52 2.08
CA GLY A 102 -6.55 18.36 3.48
C GLY A 102 -6.82 16.97 4.02
N ILE A 103 -6.52 16.83 5.31
CA ILE A 103 -6.69 15.62 6.09
C ILE A 103 -7.37 15.97 7.40
N SER A 104 -8.39 15.20 7.77
CA SER A 104 -8.97 15.25 9.12
C SER A 104 -8.54 14.03 9.92
N TYR A 105 -8.06 14.28 11.15
CA TYR A 105 -7.63 13.29 12.13
C TYR A 105 -8.28 13.59 13.48
N GLY A 106 -9.19 12.73 13.92
CA GLY A 106 -9.99 13.01 15.12
C GLY A 106 -10.84 14.27 14.94
N TYR A 107 -10.63 15.29 15.77
CA TYR A 107 -11.29 16.60 15.67
C TYR A 107 -10.45 17.66 14.95
N ASP A 108 -9.19 17.33 14.63
CA ASP A 108 -8.26 18.26 14.01
C ASP A 108 -8.34 18.14 12.48
N THR A 109 -8.23 19.28 11.80
CA THR A 109 -8.19 19.36 10.34
C THR A 109 -6.96 20.13 9.90
N TYR A 110 -6.25 19.56 8.93
CA TYR A 110 -5.04 20.12 8.34
C TYR A 110 -5.30 20.34 6.85
N THR A 111 -5.15 21.58 6.39
CA THR A 111 -5.38 22.01 5.00
C THR A 111 -4.14 22.65 4.41
#